data_AF-A0AAW7WMC8-F1
#
_entry.id   AF-A0AAW7WMC8-F1
#
_cell.length_a   1.000
_cell.length_b   1.000
_cell.length_c   1.000
_cell.angle_alpha   90.00
_cell.angle_beta   90.00
_cell.angle_gamma   90.00
#
_symmetry.space_group_name_H-M   'P 1'
#
loop_
_entity.id
_entity.type
_entity.pdbx_description
1 polymer ?
#
loop_
_entity_poly.entity_id
_entity_poly.type
_entity_poly.pdbx_seq_one_letter_code
_entity_poly.pdbx_strand_id
1 'polypeptide(L)'
;MRTIVLSVILFCCGMSHVTAQSDYIVTTPSTQEIPASEEEQFIIKHFPLKPLCKWTPGMKFMFAPSAREMFLPTLLIYNTEKGVDNSLMRHKILTFTGTEEKVQKIADETNYTTRFVFEDEGEKYYYDIKNMRLDEICERMPRACINGLVYLQDVDTAKDLLIGKTIYIQSETVRVDDANSYSGYRDIPISVNTEATVTAVGVGSQAYPVKIIFKDTQGHSYYLEVALSRTNSGMDTSDFQGEKRMKYFSNSISFTNKKLDNIESLKNRYLGATVYPKKTLSAKRAVSLENKQMESRVHLPRYTILTIKEVRMPSPGSLAILTLKDKNGISYEMKVDLKYDVITRNNNYIEDLFGFEDIHKKYPGITEKRWQIISRGDLEVGMSTDECRMSIGDPIEIVLKKDNRFENWFYNGKTLEFESGILQRFK
;
A
#
# COMPACT_ATOMS: atom_id res chain seq x y z
N MET A 1 19.55 -48.65 61.03
CA MET A 1 18.57 -48.67 59.92
C MET A 1 18.30 -47.24 59.50
N ARG A 2 18.59 -46.93 58.24
CA ARG A 2 18.34 -45.65 57.58
C ARG A 2 16.85 -45.55 57.24
N THR A 3 16.21 -44.42 57.55
CA THR A 3 14.98 -44.03 56.85
C THR A 3 15.01 -42.54 56.60
N ILE A 4 14.89 -42.21 55.33
CA ILE A 4 15.11 -40.93 54.69
C ILE A 4 13.86 -40.06 54.79
N VAL A 5 14.09 -38.76 54.99
CA VAL A 5 13.12 -37.67 54.93
C VAL A 5 12.53 -37.56 53.52
N LEU A 6 11.21 -37.47 53.39
CA LEU A 6 10.58 -36.84 52.23
C LEU A 6 9.58 -35.79 52.73
N SER A 7 10.02 -34.55 52.70
CA SER A 7 9.25 -33.33 52.92
C SER A 7 8.37 -33.04 51.70
N VAL A 8 7.06 -33.13 51.86
CA VAL A 8 6.10 -32.63 50.86
C VAL A 8 5.80 -31.17 51.19
N ILE A 9 6.37 -30.28 50.37
CA ILE A 9 6.04 -28.85 50.33
C ILE A 9 4.72 -28.73 49.56
N LEU A 10 3.61 -28.41 50.26
CA LEU A 10 2.39 -27.95 49.60
C LEU A 10 2.46 -26.41 49.52
N PHE A 11 2.81 -25.93 48.34
CA PHE A 11 2.91 -24.53 47.99
C PHE A 11 1.50 -23.91 47.89
N CYS A 12 1.33 -22.75 48.50
CA CYS A 12 0.14 -21.90 48.43
C CYS A 12 -0.29 -21.66 46.97
N CYS A 13 -1.45 -22.17 46.58
CA CYS A 13 -2.16 -21.64 45.41
C CYS A 13 -2.85 -20.35 45.82
N GLY A 14 -2.19 -19.23 45.53
CA GLY A 14 -2.81 -17.92 45.54
C GLY A 14 -4.01 -17.92 44.60
N MET A 15 -5.12 -17.36 45.09
CA MET A 15 -6.28 -17.07 44.26
C MET A 15 -5.85 -16.15 43.13
N SER A 16 -5.73 -16.70 41.92
CA SER A 16 -5.61 -15.92 40.71
C SER A 16 -6.94 -15.21 40.53
N HIS A 17 -6.97 -13.90 40.76
CA HIS A 17 -8.04 -13.07 40.24
C HIS A 17 -8.05 -13.25 38.72
N VAL A 18 -9.01 -14.01 38.22
CA VAL A 18 -9.37 -14.02 36.81
C VAL A 18 -9.94 -12.64 36.55
N THR A 19 -9.10 -11.71 36.10
CA THR A 19 -9.57 -10.53 35.39
C THR A 19 -10.21 -11.04 34.11
N ALA A 20 -11.53 -11.21 34.12
CA ALA A 20 -12.31 -11.34 32.90
C ALA A 20 -12.00 -10.09 32.05
N GLN A 21 -11.26 -10.30 30.97
CA GLN A 21 -11.06 -9.27 29.97
C GLN A 21 -12.46 -8.91 29.45
N SER A 22 -12.82 -7.62 29.51
CA SER A 22 -14.07 -7.13 28.94
C SER A 22 -14.17 -7.61 27.50
N ASP A 23 -15.38 -7.92 27.04
CA ASP A 23 -15.62 -8.28 25.64
C ASP A 23 -14.92 -7.27 24.72
N TYR A 24 -14.17 -7.77 23.75
CA TYR A 24 -13.46 -6.97 22.77
C TYR A 24 -14.50 -6.27 21.86
N ILE A 25 -14.85 -5.01 22.16
CA ILE A 25 -15.90 -4.23 21.46
C ILE A 25 -15.34 -3.46 20.23
N VAL A 26 -14.11 -3.74 19.80
CA VAL A 26 -13.55 -3.10 18.61
C VAL A 26 -13.98 -3.91 17.39
N THR A 27 -15.10 -3.53 16.77
CA THR A 27 -15.35 -3.89 15.37
C THR A 27 -14.34 -3.14 14.51
N THR A 28 -13.40 -3.88 13.91
CA THR A 28 -12.66 -3.38 12.77
C THR A 28 -13.67 -2.91 11.72
N PRO A 29 -13.50 -1.72 11.13
CA PRO A 29 -14.34 -1.33 10.01
C PRO A 29 -14.24 -2.44 8.95
N SER A 30 -15.40 -2.95 8.54
CA SER A 30 -15.52 -3.78 7.33
C SER A 30 -14.71 -3.08 6.25
N THR A 31 -13.78 -3.82 5.64
CA THR A 31 -13.06 -3.40 4.45
C THR A 31 -14.13 -3.03 3.41
N GLN A 32 -14.46 -1.75 3.30
CA GLN A 32 -15.20 -1.26 2.15
C GLN A 32 -14.39 -1.70 0.94
N GLU A 33 -14.97 -2.55 0.10
CA GLU A 33 -14.37 -2.93 -1.17
C GLU A 33 -14.03 -1.65 -1.92
N ILE A 34 -12.73 -1.35 -1.99
CA ILE A 34 -12.23 -0.23 -2.77
C ILE A 34 -12.67 -0.49 -4.21
N PRO A 35 -13.30 0.47 -4.89
CA PRO A 35 -13.66 0.29 -6.30
C PRO A 35 -12.42 -0.14 -7.07
N ALA A 36 -12.48 -1.32 -7.71
CA ALA A 36 -11.39 -1.83 -8.54
C ALA A 36 -10.98 -0.76 -9.55
N SER A 37 -9.67 -0.48 -9.65
CA SER A 37 -9.16 0.55 -10.58
C SER A 37 -9.51 0.18 -12.02
N GLU A 38 -9.43 1.14 -12.94
CA GLU A 38 -9.65 0.86 -14.37
C GLU A 38 -8.74 -0.28 -14.86
N GLU A 39 -7.49 -0.31 -14.41
CA GLU A 39 -6.55 -1.37 -14.75
C GLU A 39 -6.94 -2.72 -14.13
N GLU A 40 -7.46 -2.72 -12.91
CA GLU A 40 -7.93 -3.96 -12.28
C GLU A 40 -9.18 -4.51 -12.96
N GLN A 41 -10.11 -3.64 -13.36
CA GLN A 41 -11.26 -4.03 -14.19
C GLN A 41 -10.84 -4.56 -15.55
N PHE A 42 -9.83 -3.96 -16.17
CA PHE A 42 -9.24 -4.46 -17.41
C PHE A 42 -8.70 -5.89 -17.24
N ILE A 43 -8.01 -6.18 -16.13
CA ILE A 43 -7.54 -7.55 -15.83
C ILE A 43 -8.70 -8.51 -15.65
N ILE A 44 -9.66 -8.17 -14.78
CA ILE A 44 -10.82 -9.02 -14.48
C ILE A 44 -11.59 -9.38 -15.76
N LYS A 45 -11.75 -8.41 -16.65
CA LYS A 45 -12.52 -8.57 -17.89
C LYS A 45 -11.80 -9.39 -18.95
N HIS A 46 -10.49 -9.17 -19.14
CA HIS A 46 -9.77 -9.70 -20.31
C HIS A 46 -8.85 -10.88 -19.98
N PHE A 47 -8.49 -11.07 -18.72
CA PHE A 47 -7.48 -12.05 -18.28
C PHE A 47 -8.00 -12.92 -17.13
N PRO A 48 -9.03 -13.75 -17.34
CA PRO A 48 -9.55 -14.62 -16.29
C PRO A 48 -8.55 -15.70 -15.91
N LEU A 49 -8.30 -15.87 -14.61
CA LEU A 49 -7.48 -16.95 -14.07
C LEU A 49 -8.07 -18.32 -14.43
N LYS A 50 -7.25 -19.19 -15.02
CA LYS A 50 -7.60 -20.60 -15.27
C LYS A 50 -6.76 -21.52 -14.38
N PRO A 51 -7.32 -22.06 -13.28
CA PRO A 51 -6.59 -23.03 -12.46
C PRO A 51 -6.29 -24.29 -13.27
N LEU A 52 -5.23 -25.01 -12.90
CA LEU A 52 -4.69 -26.15 -13.65
C LEU A 52 -5.76 -27.19 -14.01
N CYS A 53 -6.64 -27.51 -13.06
CA CYS A 53 -7.73 -28.46 -13.23
C CYS A 53 -8.87 -28.02 -14.17
N LYS A 54 -8.90 -26.74 -14.57
CA LYS A 54 -9.90 -26.15 -15.49
C LYS A 54 -9.30 -25.87 -16.86
N TRP A 55 -8.11 -26.38 -17.16
CA TRP A 55 -7.53 -26.26 -18.48
C TRP A 55 -8.33 -27.05 -19.51
N THR A 56 -8.47 -26.48 -20.70
CA THR A 56 -9.23 -27.05 -21.80
C THR A 56 -8.33 -27.34 -22.99
N PRO A 57 -8.58 -28.43 -23.74
CA PRO A 57 -7.80 -28.74 -24.94
C PRO A 57 -7.68 -27.53 -25.89
N GLY A 58 -6.52 -27.36 -26.51
CA GLY A 58 -6.18 -26.25 -27.39
C GLY A 58 -5.48 -25.07 -26.70
N MET A 59 -5.41 -25.02 -25.37
CA MET A 59 -4.58 -24.04 -24.67
C MET A 59 -3.11 -24.20 -25.05
N LYS A 60 -2.44 -23.08 -25.38
CA LYS A 60 -1.04 -23.08 -25.82
C LYS A 60 -0.12 -22.49 -24.76
N PHE A 61 1.05 -23.10 -24.62
CA PHE A 61 2.07 -22.70 -23.67
C PHE A 61 3.43 -22.69 -24.36
N MET A 62 4.24 -21.67 -24.11
CA MET A 62 5.64 -21.71 -24.47
C MET A 62 6.44 -22.31 -23.32
N PHE A 63 7.32 -23.26 -23.61
CA PHE A 63 8.21 -23.82 -22.60
C PHE A 63 9.45 -22.94 -22.43
N ALA A 64 9.49 -22.13 -21.37
CA ALA A 64 10.57 -21.22 -21.02
C ALA A 64 11.05 -21.50 -19.58
N PRO A 65 11.87 -22.54 -19.38
CA PRO A 65 12.31 -22.96 -18.05
C PRO A 65 13.26 -21.93 -17.43
N SER A 66 13.15 -21.72 -16.12
CA SER A 66 14.11 -20.92 -15.36
C SER A 66 15.48 -21.58 -15.33
N ALA A 67 16.52 -20.83 -14.94
CA ALA A 67 17.88 -21.38 -14.79
C ALA A 67 17.92 -22.58 -13.83
N ARG A 68 17.05 -22.61 -12.80
CA ARG A 68 16.95 -23.74 -11.87
C ARG A 68 16.23 -24.94 -12.46
N GLU A 69 15.25 -24.70 -13.34
CA GLU A 69 14.48 -25.75 -14.01
C GLU A 69 15.25 -26.42 -15.14
N MET A 70 16.37 -25.84 -15.61
CA MET A 70 17.18 -26.42 -16.68
C MET A 70 17.80 -27.78 -16.33
N PHE A 71 17.89 -28.14 -15.04
CA PHE A 71 18.64 -29.32 -14.59
C PHE A 71 17.80 -30.61 -14.46
N LEU A 72 16.48 -30.50 -14.38
CA LEU A 72 15.60 -31.66 -14.18
C LEU A 72 14.47 -31.65 -15.22
N PRO A 73 14.13 -32.81 -15.80
CA PRO A 73 13.08 -32.89 -16.80
C PRO A 73 11.74 -32.51 -16.17
N THR A 74 11.06 -31.53 -16.77
CA THR A 74 9.70 -31.18 -16.37
C THR A 74 8.69 -32.12 -17.04
N LEU A 75 8.91 -32.43 -18.32
CA LEU A 75 7.99 -33.23 -19.12
C LEU A 75 8.57 -34.61 -19.42
N LEU A 76 7.68 -35.59 -19.53
CA LEU A 76 7.96 -36.97 -19.90
C LEU A 76 7.47 -37.23 -21.32
N ILE A 77 8.23 -37.97 -22.11
CA ILE A 77 7.78 -38.44 -23.43
C ILE A 77 6.70 -39.49 -23.25
N TYR A 78 5.56 -39.32 -23.90
CA TYR A 78 4.38 -40.18 -23.71
C TYR A 78 4.66 -41.67 -23.94
N ASN A 79 5.36 -42.00 -25.03
CA ASN A 79 5.58 -43.39 -25.44
C ASN A 79 6.68 -44.10 -24.66
N THR A 80 7.68 -43.37 -24.16
CA THR A 80 8.87 -43.97 -23.53
C THR A 80 8.91 -43.77 -22.01
N GLU A 81 8.04 -42.91 -21.47
CA GLU A 81 8.02 -42.46 -20.08
C GLU A 81 9.38 -41.89 -19.60
N LYS A 82 10.28 -41.52 -20.53
CA LYS A 82 11.57 -40.90 -20.23
C LYS A 82 11.42 -39.38 -20.12
N GLY A 83 12.13 -38.79 -19.17
CA GLY A 83 12.19 -37.33 -19.02
C GLY A 83 12.88 -36.68 -20.23
N VAL A 84 12.35 -35.55 -20.67
CA VAL A 84 12.93 -34.76 -21.77
C VAL A 84 13.91 -33.74 -21.20
N ASP A 85 15.05 -33.57 -21.85
CA ASP A 85 15.96 -32.48 -21.54
C ASP A 85 15.27 -31.13 -21.81
N ASN A 86 15.12 -30.33 -20.75
CA ASN A 86 14.46 -29.04 -20.80
C ASN A 86 15.15 -28.04 -21.76
N SER A 87 16.45 -28.21 -22.04
CA SER A 87 17.16 -27.38 -23.02
C SER A 87 16.64 -27.57 -24.46
N LEU A 88 16.24 -28.79 -24.81
CA LEU A 88 15.67 -29.13 -26.13
C LEU A 88 14.23 -28.65 -26.29
N MET A 89 13.53 -28.46 -25.16
CA MET A 89 12.16 -27.97 -25.12
C MET A 89 12.06 -26.46 -25.09
N ARG A 90 13.16 -25.75 -24.86
CA ARG A 90 13.18 -24.29 -24.72
C ARG A 90 12.57 -23.59 -25.94
N HIS A 91 11.63 -22.70 -25.68
CA HIS A 91 10.83 -21.91 -26.65
C HIS A 91 9.91 -22.72 -27.57
N LYS A 92 9.78 -24.04 -27.39
CA LYS A 92 8.75 -24.82 -28.09
C LYS A 92 7.36 -24.44 -27.61
N ILE A 93 6.39 -24.56 -28.51
CA ILE A 93 4.98 -24.25 -28.22
C ILE A 93 4.23 -25.55 -28.03
N LEU A 94 3.84 -25.80 -26.79
CA LEU A 94 3.09 -26.98 -26.37
C LEU A 94 1.60 -26.69 -26.43
N THR A 95 0.85 -27.51 -27.14
CA THR A 95 -0.62 -27.47 -27.13
C THR A 95 -1.14 -28.49 -26.14
N PHE A 96 -1.88 -28.03 -25.13
CA PHE A 96 -2.54 -28.91 -24.17
C PHE A 96 -3.66 -29.69 -24.86
N THR A 97 -3.64 -31.02 -24.76
CA THR A 97 -4.60 -31.89 -25.44
C THR A 97 -5.64 -32.48 -24.51
N GLY A 98 -5.37 -32.54 -23.20
CA GLY A 98 -6.31 -33.01 -22.19
C GLY A 98 -5.63 -33.62 -20.97
N THR A 99 -6.45 -34.17 -20.08
CA THR A 99 -5.99 -34.88 -18.88
C THR A 99 -6.35 -36.36 -18.93
N GLU A 100 -5.47 -37.21 -18.43
CA GLU A 100 -5.69 -38.65 -18.30
C GLU A 100 -5.53 -39.08 -16.83
N GLU A 101 -6.36 -40.00 -16.36
CA GLU A 101 -6.21 -40.60 -15.02
C GLU A 101 -5.55 -41.97 -15.13
N LYS A 102 -4.46 -42.18 -14.40
CA LYS A 102 -3.78 -43.47 -14.26
C LYS A 102 -4.06 -44.02 -12.86
N VAL A 103 -4.68 -45.20 -12.80
CA VAL A 103 -4.97 -45.90 -11.55
C VAL A 103 -3.91 -46.98 -11.33
N GLN A 104 -3.25 -46.96 -10.17
CA GLN A 104 -2.31 -48.00 -9.76
C GLN A 104 -2.76 -48.59 -8.43
N LYS A 105 -3.05 -49.90 -8.42
CA LYS A 105 -3.35 -50.64 -7.20
C LYS A 105 -2.06 -51.21 -6.64
N ILE A 106 -1.65 -50.76 -5.45
CA ILE A 106 -0.49 -51.29 -4.73
C ILE A 106 -1.00 -51.82 -3.39
N ALA A 107 -1.01 -53.15 -3.24
CA ALA A 107 -1.61 -53.83 -2.08
C ALA A 107 -3.06 -53.36 -1.82
N ASP A 108 -3.32 -52.75 -0.65
CA ASP A 108 -4.65 -52.29 -0.21
C ASP A 108 -4.95 -50.83 -0.57
N GLU A 109 -4.00 -50.10 -1.18
CA GLU A 109 -4.18 -48.70 -1.57
C GLU A 109 -4.34 -48.53 -3.08
N THR A 110 -5.36 -47.75 -3.48
CA THR A 110 -5.56 -47.35 -4.87
C THR A 110 -5.00 -45.94 -5.06
N ASN A 111 -3.87 -45.83 -5.77
CA ASN A 111 -3.24 -44.56 -6.08
C ASN A 111 -3.75 -44.03 -7.42
N TYR A 112 -4.15 -42.76 -7.43
CA TYR A 112 -4.58 -42.03 -8.62
C TYR A 112 -3.49 -41.05 -9.04
N THR A 113 -3.16 -41.02 -10.33
CA THR A 113 -2.23 -40.06 -10.90
C THR A 113 -2.90 -39.35 -12.05
N THR A 114 -2.93 -38.01 -12.00
CA THR A 114 -3.45 -37.18 -13.09
C THR A 114 -2.31 -36.77 -14.02
N ARG A 115 -2.41 -37.12 -15.31
CA ARG A 115 -1.49 -36.73 -16.37
C ARG A 115 -2.06 -35.56 -17.15
N PHE A 116 -1.29 -34.49 -17.31
CA PHE A 116 -1.57 -33.37 -18.20
C PHE A 116 -0.83 -33.60 -19.51
N VAL A 117 -1.54 -33.78 -20.61
CA VAL A 117 -0.98 -34.18 -21.90
C VAL A 117 -0.82 -32.98 -22.81
N PHE A 118 0.32 -32.90 -23.47
CA PHE A 118 0.70 -31.85 -24.41
C PHE A 118 1.17 -32.45 -25.73
N GLU A 119 1.05 -31.67 -26.79
CA GLU A 119 1.53 -32.01 -28.13
C GLU A 119 2.35 -30.87 -28.72
N ASP A 120 3.45 -31.23 -29.38
CA ASP A 120 4.29 -30.34 -30.19
C ASP A 120 4.71 -31.10 -31.45
N GLU A 121 4.33 -30.58 -32.61
CA GLU A 121 4.66 -31.15 -33.93
C GLU A 121 4.36 -32.67 -34.08
N GLY A 122 3.30 -33.16 -33.42
CA GLY A 122 2.87 -34.57 -33.46
C GLY A 122 3.51 -35.47 -32.38
N GLU A 123 4.52 -35.00 -31.66
CA GLU A 123 5.08 -35.69 -30.50
C GLU A 123 4.30 -35.34 -29.23
N LYS A 124 4.02 -36.37 -28.41
CA LYS A 124 3.24 -36.21 -27.18
C LYS A 124 4.13 -36.23 -25.95
N TYR A 125 3.84 -35.29 -25.05
CA TYR A 125 4.50 -35.12 -23.76
C TYR A 125 3.46 -35.11 -22.64
N TYR A 126 3.86 -35.43 -21.43
CA TYR A 126 2.98 -35.27 -20.27
C TYR A 126 3.72 -34.82 -19.00
N TYR A 127 2.96 -34.22 -18.09
CA TYR A 127 3.34 -33.93 -16.72
C TYR A 127 2.41 -34.71 -15.77
N ASP A 128 2.94 -35.36 -14.74
CA ASP A 128 2.15 -36.13 -13.79
C ASP A 128 2.07 -35.49 -12.40
N ILE A 129 0.86 -35.39 -11.87
CA ILE A 129 0.60 -35.14 -10.44
C ILE A 129 0.18 -36.46 -9.82
N LYS A 130 1.07 -37.01 -8.98
CA LYS A 130 0.88 -38.31 -8.33
C LYS A 130 -0.02 -38.18 -7.10
N ASN A 131 -0.75 -39.25 -6.81
CA ASN A 131 -1.63 -39.41 -5.65
C ASN A 131 -2.73 -38.34 -5.57
N MET A 132 -3.25 -37.91 -6.72
CA MET A 132 -4.31 -36.91 -6.81
C MET A 132 -5.13 -37.05 -8.09
N ARG A 133 -6.45 -36.92 -7.96
CA ARG A 133 -7.39 -36.80 -9.09
C ARG A 133 -7.54 -35.34 -9.55
N LEU A 134 -8.12 -35.14 -10.73
CA LEU A 134 -8.25 -33.81 -11.34
C LEU A 134 -9.07 -32.82 -10.50
N ASP A 135 -10.17 -33.28 -9.91
CA ASP A 135 -11.03 -32.51 -9.03
C ASP A 135 -10.34 -32.15 -7.71
N GLU A 136 -9.60 -33.10 -7.13
CA GLU A 136 -8.81 -32.89 -5.91
C GLU A 136 -7.69 -31.87 -6.10
N ILE A 137 -7.12 -31.75 -7.30
CA ILE A 137 -6.09 -30.74 -7.60
C ILE A 137 -6.63 -29.32 -7.38
N CYS A 138 -7.86 -29.03 -7.79
CA CYS A 138 -8.44 -27.69 -7.58
C CYS A 138 -8.55 -27.34 -6.09
N GLU A 139 -9.00 -28.30 -5.28
CA GLU A 139 -9.36 -28.08 -3.88
C GLU A 139 -8.14 -28.08 -2.98
N ARG A 140 -7.23 -29.03 -3.19
CA ARG A 140 -6.07 -29.27 -2.33
C ARG A 140 -4.83 -28.49 -2.78
N MET A 141 -4.73 -28.15 -4.06
CA MET A 141 -3.61 -27.44 -4.65
C MET A 141 -4.07 -26.29 -5.57
N PRO A 142 -4.77 -25.27 -5.03
CA PRO A 142 -5.26 -24.16 -5.85
C PRO A 142 -4.15 -23.38 -6.57
N ARG A 143 -2.91 -23.45 -6.06
CA ARG A 143 -1.71 -22.85 -6.65
C ARG A 143 -0.89 -23.81 -7.52
N ALA A 144 -1.43 -24.98 -7.87
CA ALA A 144 -0.76 -25.93 -8.75
C ALA A 144 -0.38 -25.28 -10.08
N CYS A 145 0.86 -25.50 -10.50
CA CYS A 145 1.38 -25.05 -11.78
C CYS A 145 2.40 -26.07 -12.31
N ILE A 146 2.63 -26.02 -13.61
CA ILE A 146 3.64 -26.83 -14.29
C ILE A 146 4.79 -25.90 -14.64
N ASN A 147 5.97 -26.20 -14.06
CA ASN A 147 7.14 -25.35 -14.18
C ASN A 147 7.55 -25.11 -15.63
N GLY A 148 8.06 -23.92 -15.93
CA GLY A 148 8.54 -23.56 -17.25
C GLY A 148 7.45 -23.33 -18.31
N LEU A 149 6.16 -23.55 -18.03
CA LEU A 149 5.09 -23.23 -18.98
C LEU A 149 4.61 -21.78 -18.86
N VAL A 150 4.77 -21.01 -19.92
CA VAL A 150 4.24 -19.65 -20.05
C VAL A 150 2.95 -19.67 -20.86
N TYR A 151 1.86 -19.18 -20.28
CA TYR A 151 0.55 -19.20 -20.93
C TYR A 151 0.46 -18.17 -22.07
N LEU A 152 0.32 -18.63 -23.31
CA LEU A 152 0.41 -17.77 -24.49
C LEU A 152 -0.83 -16.93 -24.76
N GLN A 153 -2.01 -17.37 -24.32
CA GLN A 153 -3.23 -16.57 -24.49
C GLN A 153 -3.14 -15.22 -23.77
N ASP A 154 -2.46 -15.14 -22.62
CA ASP A 154 -2.21 -13.86 -21.94
C ASP A 154 -1.35 -12.94 -22.83
N VAL A 155 -0.34 -13.50 -23.50
CA VAL A 155 0.54 -12.75 -24.41
C VAL A 155 -0.22 -12.28 -25.64
N ASP A 156 -0.99 -13.16 -26.28
CA ASP A 156 -1.77 -12.85 -27.48
C ASP A 156 -2.85 -11.81 -27.19
N THR A 157 -3.59 -11.97 -26.09
CA THR A 157 -4.63 -11.02 -25.66
C THR A 157 -4.03 -9.66 -25.31
N ALA A 158 -2.89 -9.64 -24.61
CA ALA A 158 -2.19 -8.39 -24.30
C ALA A 158 -1.66 -7.70 -25.57
N LYS A 159 -1.17 -8.47 -26.55
CA LYS A 159 -0.72 -7.95 -27.85
C LYS A 159 -1.86 -7.21 -28.57
N ASP A 160 -3.04 -7.81 -28.63
CA ASP A 160 -4.20 -7.24 -29.31
C ASP A 160 -4.76 -6.00 -28.60
N LEU A 161 -4.69 -5.96 -27.27
CA LEU A 161 -5.31 -4.89 -26.47
C LEU A 161 -4.37 -3.72 -26.15
N LEU A 162 -3.06 -3.97 -26.05
CA LEU A 162 -2.10 -2.99 -25.53
C LEU A 162 -1.21 -2.36 -26.61
N ILE A 163 -0.90 -3.04 -27.72
CA ILE A 163 -0.02 -2.45 -28.75
C ILE A 163 -0.63 -1.15 -29.29
N GLY A 164 0.19 -0.10 -29.36
CA GLY A 164 -0.22 1.24 -29.78
C GLY A 164 -0.95 2.05 -28.71
N LYS A 165 -1.22 1.50 -27.52
CA LYS A 165 -1.81 2.25 -26.41
C LYS A 165 -0.76 3.12 -25.72
N THR A 166 -1.18 4.32 -25.35
CA THR A 166 -0.48 5.18 -24.40
C THR A 166 -0.74 4.66 -22.99
N ILE A 167 0.33 4.56 -22.19
CA ILE A 167 0.32 4.08 -20.81
C ILE A 167 1.21 4.96 -19.94
N TYR A 168 1.00 4.91 -18.62
CA TYR A 168 1.77 5.63 -17.63
C TYR A 168 2.42 4.65 -16.65
N ILE A 169 3.77 4.60 -16.67
CA ILE A 169 4.55 3.65 -15.89
C ILE A 169 4.51 4.01 -14.40
N GLN A 170 4.01 3.12 -13.55
CA GLN A 170 3.91 3.34 -12.10
C GLN A 170 5.08 2.74 -11.32
N SER A 171 5.89 1.88 -11.95
CA SER A 171 7.13 1.35 -11.38
C SER A 171 8.23 2.42 -11.31
N GLU A 172 9.11 2.31 -10.32
CA GLU A 172 10.32 3.14 -10.18
C GLU A 172 11.50 2.60 -11.02
N THR A 173 11.41 1.34 -11.46
CA THR A 173 12.42 0.70 -12.30
C THR A 173 11.79 -0.04 -13.47
N VAL A 174 12.49 -0.07 -14.59
CA VAL A 174 12.14 -0.77 -15.83
C VAL A 174 13.36 -1.51 -16.36
N ARG A 175 13.17 -2.41 -17.33
CA ARG A 175 14.26 -3.20 -17.88
C ARG A 175 14.63 -2.79 -19.30
N VAL A 176 15.90 -3.04 -19.63
CA VAL A 176 16.43 -3.03 -21.00
C VAL A 176 17.16 -4.33 -21.24
N ASP A 177 17.02 -4.89 -22.44
CA ASP A 177 17.72 -6.12 -22.81
C ASP A 177 19.23 -5.84 -22.86
N ASP A 178 20.01 -6.72 -22.25
CA ASP A 178 21.47 -6.61 -22.18
C ASP A 178 22.10 -8.00 -22.24
N ALA A 179 22.62 -8.34 -23.43
CA ALA A 179 23.27 -9.62 -23.68
C ALA A 179 24.55 -9.83 -22.87
N ASN A 180 25.14 -8.77 -22.30
CA ASN A 180 26.34 -8.87 -21.47
C ASN A 180 26.03 -9.10 -19.98
N SER A 181 24.76 -8.96 -19.59
CA SER A 181 24.32 -9.24 -18.23
C SER A 181 24.06 -10.73 -18.03
N TYR A 182 24.42 -11.27 -16.85
CA TYR A 182 24.12 -12.66 -16.49
C TYR A 182 22.61 -12.97 -16.56
N SER A 183 21.76 -12.00 -16.24
CA SER A 183 20.31 -12.12 -16.32
C SER A 183 19.73 -11.85 -17.71
N GLY A 184 20.55 -11.41 -18.67
CA GLY A 184 20.10 -10.97 -20.00
C GLY A 184 19.44 -9.59 -20.03
N TYR A 185 19.44 -8.85 -18.92
CA TYR A 185 18.86 -7.52 -18.82
C TYR A 185 19.54 -6.66 -17.76
N ARG A 186 19.28 -5.35 -17.80
CA ARG A 186 19.59 -4.40 -16.72
C ARG A 186 18.33 -3.67 -16.27
N ASP A 187 18.21 -3.45 -14.97
CA ASP A 187 17.19 -2.57 -14.40
C ASP A 187 17.68 -1.11 -14.45
N ILE A 188 16.82 -0.22 -14.92
CA ILE A 188 17.06 1.22 -15.09
C ILE A 188 15.99 1.99 -14.30
N PRO A 189 16.38 3.00 -13.50
CA PRO A 189 15.40 3.84 -12.82
C PRO A 189 14.59 4.65 -13.84
N ILE A 190 13.28 4.75 -13.62
CA ILE A 190 12.37 5.58 -14.40
C ILE A 190 11.51 6.41 -13.45
N SER A 191 11.13 7.62 -13.88
CA SER A 191 10.22 8.42 -13.07
C SER A 191 8.83 7.80 -13.05
N VAL A 192 8.22 7.72 -11.86
CA VAL A 192 6.82 7.31 -11.74
C VAL A 192 5.94 8.24 -12.58
N ASN A 193 4.97 7.61 -13.24
CA ASN A 193 4.04 8.18 -14.19
C ASN A 193 4.72 8.75 -15.44
N THR A 194 5.80 8.12 -15.90
CA THR A 194 6.37 8.39 -17.22
C THR A 194 5.37 7.94 -18.29
N GLU A 195 5.03 8.85 -19.19
CA GLU A 195 4.20 8.56 -20.35
C GLU A 195 4.99 7.74 -21.37
N ALA A 196 4.40 6.66 -21.85
CA ALA A 196 5.00 5.76 -22.81
C ALA A 196 3.96 5.18 -23.76
N THR A 197 4.39 4.76 -24.95
CA THR A 197 3.55 4.03 -25.91
C THR A 197 4.02 2.59 -26.01
N VAL A 198 3.11 1.64 -25.86
CA VAL A 198 3.43 0.21 -26.04
C VAL A 198 3.71 -0.06 -27.51
N THR A 199 4.92 -0.53 -27.80
CA THR A 199 5.39 -0.78 -29.18
C THR A 199 5.35 -2.25 -29.53
N ALA A 200 5.52 -3.14 -28.56
CA ALA A 200 5.46 -4.57 -28.77
C ALA A 200 5.07 -5.30 -27.47
N VAL A 201 4.57 -6.51 -27.64
CA VAL A 201 4.30 -7.44 -26.55
C VAL A 201 4.97 -8.77 -26.90
N GLY A 202 5.68 -9.35 -25.93
CA GLY A 202 6.38 -10.62 -26.07
C GLY A 202 6.16 -11.53 -24.87
N VAL A 203 6.83 -12.68 -24.91
CA VAL A 203 6.77 -13.69 -23.85
C VAL A 203 7.77 -13.32 -22.75
N GLY A 204 7.31 -13.35 -21.50
CA GLY A 204 8.11 -13.17 -20.29
C GLY A 204 8.46 -14.51 -19.64
N SER A 205 8.24 -14.60 -18.32
CA SER A 205 8.49 -15.81 -17.51
C SER A 205 7.19 -16.47 -17.08
N GLN A 206 7.25 -17.70 -16.54
CA GLN A 206 6.05 -18.37 -16.01
C GLN A 206 5.31 -17.52 -14.97
N ALA A 207 6.05 -16.84 -14.09
CA ALA A 207 5.46 -15.97 -13.06
C ALA A 207 4.89 -14.67 -13.65
N TYR A 208 5.54 -14.12 -14.66
CA TYR A 208 5.21 -12.83 -15.28
C TYR A 208 5.16 -13.01 -16.81
N PRO A 209 4.07 -13.61 -17.34
CA PRO A 209 4.03 -14.17 -18.69
C PRO A 209 4.15 -13.13 -19.81
N VAL A 210 3.83 -11.87 -19.54
CA VAL A 210 3.75 -10.85 -20.59
C VAL A 210 4.87 -9.84 -20.43
N LYS A 211 5.74 -9.80 -21.44
CA LYS A 211 6.80 -8.79 -21.62
C LYS A 211 6.23 -7.62 -22.43
N ILE A 212 5.90 -6.52 -21.78
CA ILE A 212 5.38 -5.30 -22.41
C ILE A 212 6.56 -4.40 -22.76
N ILE A 213 6.77 -4.15 -24.04
CA ILE A 213 7.84 -3.29 -24.57
C ILE A 213 7.22 -1.96 -24.96
N PHE A 214 7.82 -0.86 -24.51
CA PHE A 214 7.30 0.48 -24.71
C PHE A 214 8.41 1.48 -24.98
N LYS A 215 8.03 2.61 -25.60
CA LYS A 215 8.92 3.76 -25.79
C LYS A 215 8.42 4.96 -25.01
N ASP A 216 9.32 5.65 -24.32
CA ASP A 216 9.01 6.93 -23.70
C ASP A 216 8.86 8.05 -24.76
N THR A 217 8.46 9.25 -24.32
CA THR A 217 8.32 10.42 -25.20
C THR A 217 9.64 10.90 -25.82
N GLN A 218 10.78 10.43 -25.32
CA GLN A 218 12.12 10.72 -25.87
C GLN A 218 12.58 9.65 -26.87
N GLY A 219 11.80 8.59 -27.07
CA GLY A 219 12.09 7.49 -27.99
C GLY A 219 12.95 6.37 -27.39
N HIS A 220 13.29 6.42 -26.10
CA HIS A 220 14.00 5.35 -25.42
C HIS A 220 13.09 4.14 -25.23
N SER A 221 13.62 2.94 -25.52
CA SER A 221 12.87 1.69 -25.43
C SER A 221 13.17 0.97 -24.12
N TYR A 222 12.11 0.53 -23.45
CA TYR A 222 12.19 -0.24 -22.20
C TYR A 222 11.17 -1.38 -22.23
N TYR A 223 11.21 -2.25 -21.22
CA TYR A 223 10.15 -3.22 -21.01
C TYR A 223 9.88 -3.49 -19.52
N LEU A 224 8.69 -4.04 -19.28
CA LEU A 224 8.28 -4.65 -18.02
C LEU A 224 7.78 -6.06 -18.27
N GLU A 225 8.06 -6.96 -17.33
CA GLU A 225 7.42 -8.28 -17.27
C GLU A 225 6.39 -8.26 -16.15
N VAL A 226 5.14 -8.58 -16.49
CA VAL A 226 4.01 -8.45 -15.58
C VAL A 226 3.11 -9.68 -15.59
N ALA A 227 2.46 -9.92 -14.45
CA ALA A 227 1.38 -10.87 -14.31
C ALA A 227 0.03 -10.21 -14.65
N LEU A 228 -0.79 -10.93 -15.42
CA LEU A 228 -2.18 -10.59 -15.73
C LEU A 228 -3.12 -11.65 -15.15
N SER A 229 -3.45 -12.71 -15.89
CA SER A 229 -4.40 -13.74 -15.43
C SER A 229 -3.87 -14.56 -14.26
N ARG A 230 -2.54 -14.65 -14.13
CA ARG A 230 -1.80 -15.51 -13.20
C ARG A 230 -1.96 -17.01 -13.51
N THR A 231 -2.56 -17.37 -14.65
CA THR A 231 -2.67 -18.76 -15.12
C THR A 231 -1.29 -19.40 -15.20
N ASN A 232 -1.14 -20.55 -14.53
CA ASN A 232 0.12 -21.29 -14.39
C ASN A 232 1.26 -20.57 -13.64
N SER A 233 1.01 -19.43 -12.99
CA SER A 233 2.06 -18.67 -12.28
C SER A 233 2.36 -19.18 -10.87
N GLY A 234 1.43 -19.93 -10.27
CA GLY A 234 1.49 -20.35 -8.86
C GLY A 234 1.27 -19.23 -7.85
N MET A 235 0.83 -18.04 -8.29
CA MET A 235 0.67 -16.86 -7.44
C MET A 235 -0.79 -16.38 -7.35
N ASP A 236 -1.14 -15.88 -6.16
CA ASP A 236 -2.37 -15.15 -5.88
C ASP A 236 -2.17 -13.64 -5.90
N THR A 237 -3.27 -12.88 -5.93
CA THR A 237 -3.23 -11.40 -5.85
C THR A 237 -2.52 -10.91 -4.58
N SER A 238 -2.66 -11.63 -3.47
CA SER A 238 -1.99 -11.32 -2.20
C SER A 238 -0.46 -11.45 -2.27
N ASP A 239 0.09 -12.19 -3.23
CA ASP A 239 1.53 -12.41 -3.35
C ASP A 239 2.26 -11.22 -4.00
N PHE A 240 1.52 -10.26 -4.58
CA PHE A 240 2.06 -9.04 -5.18
C PHE A 240 2.29 -7.95 -4.12
N GLN A 241 3.16 -8.26 -3.17
CA GLN A 241 3.60 -7.36 -2.10
C GLN A 241 5.14 -7.20 -2.13
N GLY A 242 5.66 -6.23 -1.37
CA GLY A 242 7.10 -5.95 -1.29
C GLY A 242 7.73 -5.79 -2.67
N GLU A 243 8.80 -6.54 -2.93
CA GLU A 243 9.54 -6.52 -4.21
C GLU A 243 8.70 -6.96 -5.42
N LYS A 244 7.66 -7.78 -5.22
CA LYS A 244 6.77 -8.26 -6.30
C LYS A 244 5.62 -7.32 -6.59
N ARG A 245 5.41 -6.27 -5.78
CA ARG A 245 4.28 -5.35 -5.93
C ARG A 245 4.14 -4.81 -7.35
N MET A 246 5.25 -4.35 -7.94
CA MET A 246 5.29 -3.80 -9.30
C MET A 246 5.36 -4.87 -10.41
N LYS A 247 5.14 -6.14 -10.08
CA LYS A 247 5.05 -7.23 -11.06
C LYS A 247 3.61 -7.57 -11.43
N TYR A 248 2.62 -6.97 -10.79
CA TYR A 248 1.23 -7.05 -11.21
C TYR A 248 0.91 -5.92 -12.18
N PHE A 249 0.14 -6.20 -13.25
CA PHE A 249 -0.16 -5.21 -14.28
C PHE A 249 -0.79 -3.93 -13.70
N SER A 250 -1.85 -4.05 -12.89
CA SER A 250 -2.58 -2.90 -12.36
C SER A 250 -1.77 -2.04 -11.36
N ASN A 251 -0.69 -2.59 -10.81
CA ASN A 251 0.22 -1.85 -9.93
C ASN A 251 1.33 -1.12 -10.70
N SER A 252 1.72 -1.64 -11.86
CA SER A 252 2.92 -1.22 -12.58
C SER A 252 2.63 -0.31 -13.77
N ILE A 253 1.41 -0.36 -14.30
CA ILE A 253 0.97 0.39 -15.46
C ILE A 253 -0.37 1.05 -15.12
N SER A 254 -0.59 2.25 -15.67
CA SER A 254 -1.84 2.98 -15.60
C SER A 254 -2.28 3.40 -16.99
N PHE A 255 -3.59 3.39 -17.27
CA PHE A 255 -4.13 3.91 -18.53
C PHE A 255 -4.28 5.43 -18.50
N THR A 256 -4.40 6.01 -17.31
CA THR A 256 -4.48 7.47 -17.12
C THR A 256 -3.26 8.02 -16.40
N ASN A 257 -3.07 9.33 -16.53
CA ASN A 257 -2.05 10.06 -15.83
C ASN A 257 -2.42 10.22 -14.34
N LYS A 258 -1.91 9.33 -13.48
CA LYS A 258 -2.16 9.36 -12.02
C LYS A 258 -1.52 10.55 -11.30
N LYS A 259 -0.66 11.35 -11.95
CA LYS A 259 -0.18 12.63 -11.37
C LYS A 259 -1.31 13.66 -11.33
N LEU A 260 -2.15 13.76 -12.36
CA LEU A 260 -3.20 14.80 -12.41
C LEU A 260 -4.34 14.49 -11.45
N ASP A 261 -4.78 13.23 -11.39
CA ASP A 261 -5.90 12.80 -10.53
C ASP A 261 -5.58 12.95 -9.02
N ASN A 262 -4.31 12.77 -8.62
CA ASN A 262 -3.89 12.97 -7.23
C ASN A 262 -3.60 14.44 -6.89
N ILE A 263 -3.03 15.23 -7.81
CA ILE A 263 -2.66 16.63 -7.53
C ILE A 263 -3.90 17.50 -7.35
N GLU A 264 -4.86 17.38 -8.26
CA GLU A 264 -6.07 18.19 -8.23
C GLU A 264 -7.00 17.79 -7.09
N SER A 265 -7.14 16.49 -6.80
CA SER A 265 -7.90 16.02 -5.64
C SER A 265 -7.26 16.43 -4.31
N LEU A 266 -5.93 16.31 -4.15
CA LEU A 266 -5.22 16.78 -2.96
C LEU A 266 -5.34 18.29 -2.78
N LYS A 267 -5.24 19.06 -3.88
CA LYS A 267 -5.43 20.51 -3.87
C LYS A 267 -6.85 20.86 -3.43
N ASN A 268 -7.86 20.27 -4.06
CA ASN A 268 -9.27 20.57 -3.84
C ASN A 268 -9.76 20.15 -2.45
N ARG A 269 -9.14 19.14 -1.83
CA ARG A 269 -9.43 18.72 -0.45
C ARG A 269 -9.24 19.84 0.57
N TYR A 270 -8.24 20.69 0.39
CA TYR A 270 -7.85 21.71 1.37
C TYR A 270 -8.12 23.14 0.93
N LEU A 271 -8.31 23.37 -0.37
CA LEU A 271 -8.58 24.70 -0.91
C LEU A 271 -9.86 25.28 -0.31
N GLY A 272 -9.78 26.50 0.22
CA GLY A 272 -10.92 27.18 0.84
C GLY A 272 -11.22 26.76 2.28
N ALA A 273 -10.53 25.74 2.81
CA ALA A 273 -10.76 25.29 4.18
C ALA A 273 -10.38 26.38 5.21
N THR A 274 -11.21 26.49 6.25
CA THR A 274 -10.87 27.23 7.47
C THR A 274 -10.01 26.34 8.35
N VAL A 275 -8.86 26.86 8.77
CA VAL A 275 -7.87 26.12 9.54
C VAL A 275 -7.30 26.94 10.69
N TYR A 276 -6.75 26.25 11.69
CA TYR A 276 -5.99 26.88 12.76
C TYR A 276 -4.72 26.07 13.10
N PRO A 277 -3.58 26.71 13.39
CA PRO A 277 -2.37 25.98 13.79
C PRO A 277 -2.56 25.30 15.14
N LYS A 278 -2.18 24.02 15.25
CA LYS A 278 -2.20 23.25 16.52
C LYS A 278 -1.06 23.65 17.46
N LYS A 279 0.01 24.22 16.91
CA LYS A 279 1.20 24.74 17.60
C LYS A 279 1.67 26.01 16.91
N THR A 280 2.58 26.75 17.53
CA THR A 280 3.21 27.91 16.87
C THR A 280 4.01 27.45 15.65
N LEU A 281 3.71 28.02 14.48
CA LEU A 281 4.35 27.65 13.21
C LEU A 281 5.21 28.80 12.67
N SER A 282 6.27 28.47 11.96
CA SER A 282 7.09 29.45 11.23
C SER A 282 6.51 29.66 9.83
N ALA A 283 6.08 30.87 9.51
CA ALA A 283 5.51 31.22 8.22
C ALA A 283 6.23 32.43 7.60
N LYS A 284 6.16 32.57 6.28
CA LYS A 284 6.52 33.82 5.61
C LYS A 284 5.30 34.73 5.60
N ARG A 285 5.45 36.00 5.97
CA ARG A 285 4.41 37.01 5.85
C ARG A 285 4.73 37.92 4.68
N ALA A 286 3.77 38.10 3.77
CA ALA A 286 3.86 39.09 2.72
C ALA A 286 3.12 40.36 3.19
N VAL A 287 3.85 41.47 3.33
CA VAL A 287 3.25 42.77 3.64
C VAL A 287 3.50 43.71 2.46
N SER A 288 2.42 44.26 1.90
CA SER A 288 2.49 45.32 0.91
C SER A 288 2.45 46.67 1.61
N LEU A 289 3.59 47.36 1.68
CA LEU A 289 3.67 48.77 2.09
C LEU A 289 4.25 49.54 0.90
N GLU A 290 3.56 50.58 0.45
CA GLU A 290 4.05 51.57 -0.53
C GLU A 290 4.72 50.94 -1.78
N ASN A 291 4.01 50.05 -2.48
CA ASN A 291 4.48 49.38 -3.70
C ASN A 291 5.78 48.54 -3.56
N LYS A 292 6.22 48.24 -2.34
CA LYS A 292 7.28 47.25 -2.07
C LYS A 292 6.69 46.06 -1.32
N GLN A 293 6.80 44.87 -1.92
CA GLN A 293 6.52 43.61 -1.23
C GLN A 293 7.71 43.29 -0.32
N MET A 294 7.48 43.24 0.99
CA MET A 294 8.49 42.86 1.97
C MET A 294 8.12 41.50 2.57
N GLU A 295 8.98 40.50 2.37
CA GLU A 295 8.84 39.17 2.96
C GLU A 295 9.56 39.11 4.32
N SER A 296 8.84 38.81 5.39
CA SER A 296 9.43 38.58 6.72
C SER A 296 9.03 37.21 7.26
N ARG A 297 9.96 36.46 7.85
CA ARG A 297 9.62 35.26 8.64
C ARG A 297 8.94 35.70 9.94
N VAL A 298 7.80 35.10 10.24
CA VAL A 298 7.01 35.38 11.45
C VAL A 298 6.59 34.08 12.13
N HIS A 299 6.36 34.15 13.44
CA HIS A 299 5.75 33.07 14.20
C HIS A 299 4.23 33.25 14.20
N LEU A 300 3.54 32.27 13.63
CA LEU A 300 2.09 32.21 13.55
C LEU A 300 1.57 31.51 14.82
N PRO A 301 0.88 32.22 15.72
CA PRO A 301 0.39 31.64 16.97
C PRO A 301 -0.60 30.51 16.73
N ARG A 302 -0.64 29.53 17.64
CA ARG A 302 -1.68 28.49 17.59
C ARG A 302 -3.08 29.09 17.76
N TYR A 303 -4.08 28.39 17.24
CA TYR A 303 -5.49 28.81 17.22
C TYR A 303 -5.79 30.08 16.39
N THR A 304 -4.79 30.67 15.72
CA THR A 304 -5.06 31.75 14.75
C THR A 304 -5.96 31.22 13.64
N ILE A 305 -7.14 31.83 13.46
CA ILE A 305 -8.08 31.45 12.39
C ILE A 305 -7.56 31.93 11.04
N LEU A 306 -7.44 30.99 10.11
CA LEU A 306 -6.89 31.21 8.77
C LEU A 306 -7.81 30.55 7.73
N THR A 307 -7.75 31.05 6.51
CA THR A 307 -8.35 30.40 5.35
C THR A 307 -7.27 30.05 4.35
N ILE A 308 -7.27 28.81 3.84
CA ILE A 308 -6.42 28.40 2.73
C ILE A 308 -6.96 29.04 1.46
N LYS A 309 -6.32 30.11 0.97
CA LYS A 309 -6.71 30.82 -0.25
C LYS A 309 -6.12 30.21 -1.50
N GLU A 310 -4.93 29.63 -1.39
CA GLU A 310 -4.25 29.02 -2.51
C GLU A 310 -3.41 27.83 -2.04
N VAL A 311 -3.29 26.83 -2.91
CA VAL A 311 -2.41 25.68 -2.73
C VAL A 311 -1.61 25.55 -4.02
N ARG A 312 -0.31 25.92 -3.96
CA ARG A 312 0.62 25.84 -5.09
C ARG A 312 1.53 24.63 -4.93
N MET A 313 1.63 23.80 -5.96
CA MET A 313 2.46 22.59 -5.93
C MET A 313 3.67 22.82 -6.85
N PRO A 314 4.87 23.14 -6.30
CA PRO A 314 6.03 23.53 -7.10
C PRO A 314 6.67 22.36 -7.86
N SER A 315 6.36 21.12 -7.49
CA SER A 315 6.82 19.90 -8.16
C SER A 315 5.71 18.84 -8.10
N PRO A 316 5.70 17.87 -9.04
CA PRO A 316 4.82 16.71 -8.93
C PRO A 316 5.06 15.98 -7.60
N GLY A 317 3.99 15.65 -6.87
CA GLY A 317 4.07 15.03 -5.54
C GLY A 317 3.07 15.64 -4.57
N SER A 318 3.31 15.47 -3.27
CA SER A 318 2.45 15.97 -2.19
C SER A 318 2.97 17.23 -1.51
N LEU A 319 4.17 17.70 -1.86
CA LEU A 319 4.72 18.95 -1.34
C LEU A 319 4.00 20.17 -1.93
N ALA A 320 3.49 21.03 -1.05
CA ALA A 320 2.72 22.22 -1.43
C ALA A 320 3.17 23.46 -0.66
N ILE A 321 2.92 24.62 -1.26
CA ILE A 321 3.00 25.95 -0.63
C ILE A 321 1.56 26.43 -0.45
N LEU A 322 1.14 26.57 0.79
CA LEU A 322 -0.16 27.15 1.15
C LEU A 322 -0.04 28.67 1.21
N THR A 323 -1.02 29.37 0.64
CA THR A 323 -1.30 30.79 0.91
C THR A 323 -2.46 30.85 1.90
N LEU A 324 -2.17 31.24 3.13
CA LEU A 324 -3.10 31.34 4.25
C LEU A 324 -3.47 32.82 4.45
N LYS A 325 -4.74 33.12 4.72
CA LYS A 325 -5.20 34.48 4.98
C LYS A 325 -5.91 34.56 6.33
N ASP A 326 -5.54 35.52 7.17
CA ASP A 326 -6.22 35.77 8.44
C ASP A 326 -7.48 36.63 8.27
N LYS A 327 -8.20 36.85 9.38
CA LYS A 327 -9.40 37.72 9.44
C LYS A 327 -9.13 39.19 9.09
N ASN A 328 -7.91 39.67 9.28
CA ASN A 328 -7.50 41.04 8.98
C ASN A 328 -7.03 41.20 7.53
N GLY A 329 -7.01 40.10 6.78
CA GLY A 329 -6.58 40.05 5.39
C GLY A 329 -5.08 39.93 5.17
N ILE A 330 -4.30 39.66 6.21
CA ILE A 330 -2.86 39.41 6.14
C ILE A 330 -2.62 38.02 5.55
N SER A 331 -1.71 37.95 4.58
CA SER A 331 -1.34 36.71 3.90
C SER A 331 -0.05 36.11 4.47
N TYR A 332 -0.07 34.79 4.64
CA TYR A 332 1.04 33.98 5.08
C TYR A 332 1.31 32.87 4.08
N GLU A 333 2.58 32.53 3.85
CA GLU A 333 2.98 31.38 3.06
C GLU A 333 3.67 30.33 3.92
N MET A 334 3.33 29.07 3.68
CA MET A 334 3.94 27.95 4.39
C MET A 334 4.11 26.72 3.49
N LYS A 335 5.24 26.04 3.61
CA LYS A 335 5.49 24.75 2.95
C LYS A 335 4.96 23.61 3.79
N VAL A 336 4.16 22.73 3.18
CA VAL A 336 3.54 21.56 3.81
C VAL A 336 3.64 20.34 2.90
N ASP A 337 3.35 19.19 3.48
CA ASP A 337 3.06 17.98 2.73
C ASP A 337 1.58 17.63 2.85
N LEU A 338 0.90 17.41 1.73
CA LEU A 338 -0.53 17.11 1.66
C LEU A 338 -0.85 15.64 1.90
N LYS A 339 0.17 14.75 1.89
CA LYS A 339 0.01 13.31 2.09
C LYS A 339 1.01 12.79 3.12
N TYR A 340 0.54 11.99 4.06
CA TYR A 340 1.43 11.36 5.02
C TYR A 340 2.28 10.26 4.35
N ASP A 341 3.59 10.27 4.62
CA ASP A 341 4.51 9.22 4.19
C ASP A 341 5.02 8.45 5.42
N VAL A 342 4.67 7.17 5.49
CA VAL A 342 5.03 6.28 6.62
C VAL A 342 6.54 5.98 6.64
N ILE A 343 7.21 5.99 5.48
CA ILE A 343 8.64 5.64 5.37
C ILE A 343 9.49 6.83 5.81
N THR A 344 9.22 8.00 5.27
CA THR A 344 10.01 9.21 5.57
C THR A 344 9.55 9.95 6.82
N ARG A 345 8.32 9.70 7.29
CA ARG A 345 7.65 10.38 8.42
C ARG A 345 7.80 11.89 8.30
N ASN A 346 7.21 12.44 7.25
CA ASN A 346 7.28 13.85 6.91
C ASN A 346 6.73 14.76 8.02
N ASN A 347 7.63 15.45 8.74
CA ASN A 347 7.32 16.32 9.88
C ASN A 347 6.44 17.55 9.54
N ASN A 348 6.23 17.85 8.26
CA ASN A 348 5.46 18.97 7.75
C ASN A 348 4.11 18.54 7.14
N TYR A 349 3.61 17.36 7.49
CA TYR A 349 2.28 16.90 7.07
C TYR A 349 1.18 17.86 7.54
N ILE A 350 0.31 18.28 6.61
CA ILE A 350 -0.65 19.36 6.82
C ILE A 350 -1.62 19.08 7.98
N GLU A 351 -2.11 17.85 8.13
CA GLU A 351 -3.07 17.51 9.18
C GLU A 351 -2.45 17.37 10.57
N ASP A 352 -1.12 17.22 10.65
CA ASP A 352 -0.40 17.30 11.93
C ASP A 352 -0.17 18.76 12.37
N LEU A 353 -0.10 19.69 11.40
CA LEU A 353 0.14 21.11 11.66
C LEU A 353 -1.15 21.89 11.98
N PHE A 354 -2.26 21.54 11.34
CA PHE A 354 -3.52 22.28 11.42
C PHE A 354 -4.71 21.45 11.91
N GLY A 355 -5.65 22.11 12.60
CA GLY A 355 -7.04 21.65 12.69
C GLY A 355 -7.88 22.29 11.57
N PHE A 356 -8.86 21.57 11.05
CA PHE A 356 -9.67 21.95 9.88
C PHE A 356 -11.08 22.36 10.28
N GLU A 357 -11.17 23.41 11.10
CA GLU A 357 -12.43 24.00 11.53
C GLU A 357 -12.18 25.42 12.06
N ASP A 358 -13.26 26.13 12.40
CA ASP A 358 -13.17 27.37 13.16
C ASP A 358 -13.25 27.04 14.66
N ILE A 359 -12.09 26.96 15.32
CA ILE A 359 -12.03 26.61 16.74
C ILE A 359 -12.73 27.63 17.64
N HIS A 360 -12.88 28.88 17.19
CA HIS A 360 -13.60 29.90 17.96
C HIS A 360 -15.10 29.60 18.02
N LYS A 361 -15.67 28.96 16.99
CA LYS A 361 -17.09 28.52 17.00
C LYS A 361 -17.35 27.40 18.00
N LYS A 362 -16.34 26.57 18.28
CA LYS A 362 -16.42 25.48 19.25
C LYS A 362 -16.45 26.00 20.70
N TYR A 363 -15.84 27.17 20.94
CA TYR A 363 -15.77 27.79 22.26
C TYR A 363 -16.26 29.25 22.22
N PRO A 364 -17.57 29.49 22.01
CA PRO A 364 -18.13 30.83 21.86
C PRO A 364 -18.04 31.69 23.13
N GLY A 365 -17.82 31.07 24.30
CA GLY A 365 -17.63 31.77 25.57
C GLY A 365 -16.24 32.39 25.78
N ILE A 366 -15.24 32.03 24.96
CA ILE A 366 -13.87 32.54 25.08
C ILE A 366 -13.78 33.88 24.34
N THR A 367 -13.44 34.93 25.07
CA THR A 367 -13.28 36.28 24.50
C THR A 367 -12.01 36.39 23.64
N GLU A 368 -11.97 37.34 22.70
CA GLU A 368 -10.78 37.58 21.86
C GLU A 368 -9.51 37.87 22.70
N LYS A 369 -9.66 38.60 23.82
CA LYS A 369 -8.54 38.83 24.75
C LYS A 369 -8.01 37.50 25.31
N ARG A 370 -8.89 36.58 25.71
CA ARG A 370 -8.48 35.28 26.23
C ARG A 370 -7.86 34.40 25.15
N TRP A 371 -8.36 34.43 23.92
CA TRP A 371 -7.72 33.76 22.78
C TRP A 371 -6.28 34.21 22.56
N GLN A 372 -5.99 35.50 22.72
CA GLN A 372 -4.61 36.01 22.61
C GLN A 372 -3.69 35.41 23.69
N ILE A 373 -4.18 35.27 24.93
CA ILE A 373 -3.42 34.68 26.04
C ILE A 373 -3.21 33.17 25.81
N ILE A 374 -4.29 32.47 25.45
CA ILE A 374 -4.28 31.04 25.13
C ILE A 374 -3.34 30.75 23.96
N SER A 375 -3.32 31.57 22.90
CA SER A 375 -2.43 31.37 21.75
C SER A 375 -0.93 31.42 22.09
N ARG A 376 -0.57 32.09 23.19
CA ARG A 376 0.81 32.25 23.67
C ARG A 376 1.23 31.18 24.67
N GLY A 377 0.29 30.43 25.24
CA GLY A 377 0.58 29.48 26.33
C GLY A 377 0.62 30.12 27.70
N ASP A 378 0.00 31.30 27.83
CA ASP A 378 -0.08 32.04 29.08
C ASP A 378 -1.39 31.73 29.83
N LEU A 379 -1.44 32.10 31.12
CA LEU A 379 -2.60 31.93 31.98
C LEU A 379 -3.05 33.28 32.53
N GLU A 380 -4.36 33.45 32.74
CA GLU A 380 -4.95 34.61 33.39
C GLU A 380 -5.97 34.15 34.44
N VAL A 381 -5.97 34.79 35.61
CA VAL A 381 -6.99 34.54 36.64
C VAL A 381 -8.38 34.80 36.06
N GLY A 382 -9.33 33.92 36.38
CA GLY A 382 -10.68 33.91 35.82
C GLY A 382 -10.85 33.01 34.59
N MET A 383 -9.78 32.44 34.03
CA MET A 383 -9.87 31.44 32.96
C MET A 383 -10.60 30.19 33.44
N SER A 384 -11.41 29.61 32.57
CA SER A 384 -12.03 28.31 32.79
C SER A 384 -11.02 27.18 32.67
N THR A 385 -11.37 26.01 33.19
CA THR A 385 -10.60 24.76 33.02
C THR A 385 -10.28 24.45 31.57
N ASP A 386 -11.22 24.68 30.65
CA ASP A 386 -11.03 24.44 29.21
C ASP A 386 -10.03 25.43 28.61
N GLU A 387 -10.12 26.71 28.96
CA GLU A 387 -9.15 27.73 28.53
C GLU A 387 -7.73 27.41 29.02
N CYS A 388 -7.60 26.91 30.25
CA CYS A 388 -6.32 26.46 30.80
C CYS A 388 -5.78 25.23 30.06
N ARG A 389 -6.61 24.21 29.77
CA ARG A 389 -6.19 23.04 28.95
C ARG A 389 -5.76 23.46 27.57
N MET A 390 -6.52 24.34 26.91
CA MET A 390 -6.17 24.84 25.59
C MET A 390 -4.85 25.62 25.59
N SER A 391 -4.54 26.31 26.69
CA SER A 391 -3.31 27.08 26.85
C SER A 391 -2.11 26.20 27.21
N ILE A 392 -2.15 25.38 28.24
CA ILE A 392 -0.94 24.68 28.71
C ILE A 392 -0.99 23.15 28.58
N GLY A 393 -2.05 22.63 27.94
CA GLY A 393 -2.27 21.20 27.76
C GLY A 393 -2.96 20.56 28.96
N ASP A 394 -3.07 19.23 28.91
CA ASP A 394 -3.66 18.46 29.98
C ASP A 394 -2.72 18.38 31.20
N PRO A 395 -3.26 18.48 32.43
CA PRO A 395 -2.47 18.34 33.64
C PRO A 395 -1.98 16.90 33.82
N ILE A 396 -0.88 16.74 34.56
CA ILE A 396 -0.35 15.44 34.96
C ILE A 396 -1.28 14.79 35.97
N GLU A 397 -1.83 15.60 36.88
CA GLU A 397 -2.71 15.14 37.95
C GLU A 397 -3.76 16.20 38.28
N ILE A 398 -4.98 15.74 38.59
CA ILE A 398 -6.09 16.56 39.06
C ILE A 398 -6.51 16.05 40.44
N VAL A 399 -6.46 16.92 41.45
CA VAL A 399 -6.89 16.61 42.82
C VAL A 399 -8.12 17.42 43.18
N LEU A 400 -9.25 16.73 43.35
CA LEU A 400 -10.51 17.29 43.83
C LEU A 400 -10.50 17.40 45.37
N LYS A 401 -10.89 18.55 45.90
CA LYS A 401 -11.11 18.72 47.35
C LYS A 401 -12.49 18.18 47.75
N LYS A 402 -12.69 17.90 49.05
CA LYS A 402 -13.86 17.19 49.61
C LYS A 402 -15.24 17.72 49.19
N ASP A 403 -15.36 18.96 48.75
CA ASP A 403 -16.62 19.59 48.34
C ASP A 403 -16.82 19.63 46.81
N ASN A 404 -15.92 19.04 46.01
CA ASN A 404 -15.88 19.08 44.54
C ASN A 404 -15.94 20.48 43.91
N ARG A 405 -15.94 21.54 44.72
CA ARG A 405 -15.93 22.93 44.25
C ARG A 405 -14.52 23.40 43.95
N PHE A 406 -13.54 22.87 44.68
CA PHE A 406 -12.13 23.23 44.47
C PHE A 406 -11.37 22.07 43.86
N GLU A 407 -10.56 22.39 42.85
CA GLU A 407 -9.67 21.44 42.21
C GLU A 407 -8.28 22.05 42.02
N ASN A 408 -7.26 21.22 42.25
CA ASN A 408 -5.86 21.57 42.05
C ASN A 408 -5.32 20.76 40.88
N TRP A 409 -4.75 21.43 39.90
CA TRP A 409 -4.14 20.80 38.73
C TRP A 409 -2.63 20.95 38.79
N PHE A 410 -1.93 19.83 38.61
CA PHE A 410 -0.47 19.77 38.69
C PHE A 410 0.13 19.59 37.30
N TYR A 411 1.06 20.47 36.97
CA TYR A 411 1.88 20.43 35.76
C TYR A 411 3.35 20.36 36.15
N ASN A 412 4.23 20.12 35.18
CA ASN A 412 5.66 20.12 35.43
C ASN A 412 6.15 21.54 35.77
N GLY A 413 6.30 21.83 37.08
CA GLY A 413 6.74 23.13 37.59
C GLY A 413 5.66 24.21 37.69
N LYS A 414 4.37 23.87 37.53
CA LYS A 414 3.24 24.80 37.76
C LYS A 414 2.09 24.14 38.50
N THR A 415 1.38 24.91 39.33
CA THR A 415 0.15 24.46 39.99
C THR A 415 -0.97 25.45 39.75
N LEU A 416 -2.14 24.98 39.35
CA LEU A 416 -3.34 25.80 39.12
C LEU A 416 -4.40 25.41 40.15
N GLU A 417 -5.01 26.41 40.79
CA GLU A 417 -6.08 26.26 41.77
C GLU A 417 -7.37 26.83 41.18
N PHE A 418 -8.41 26.00 41.04
CA PHE A 418 -9.70 26.39 40.50
C PHE A 418 -10.79 26.34 41.58
N GLU A 419 -11.80 27.19 41.40
CA GLU A 419 -13.06 27.16 42.13
C GLU A 419 -14.21 27.13 41.13
N SER A 420 -15.06 26.10 41.20
CA SER A 420 -16.19 25.85 40.30
C SER A 420 -15.81 25.94 38.81
N GLY A 421 -14.63 25.40 38.46
CA GLY A 421 -14.10 25.41 37.10
C GLY A 421 -13.45 26.72 36.65
N ILE A 422 -13.25 27.69 37.55
CA ILE A 422 -12.63 28.99 37.26
C ILE A 422 -11.30 29.14 38.01
N LEU A 423 -10.24 29.48 37.29
CA LEU A 423 -8.88 29.64 37.79
C LEU A 423 -8.81 30.82 38.76
N GLN A 424 -8.51 30.55 40.03
CA GLN A 424 -8.35 31.58 41.06
C GLN A 424 -6.89 31.98 41.21
N ARG A 425 -5.98 31.01 41.12
CA ARG A 425 -4.55 31.22 41.36
C ARG A 425 -3.72 30.22 40.57
N PHE A 426 -2.53 30.65 40.16
CA PHE A 426 -1.49 29.75 39.66
C PHE A 426 -0.13 30.13 40.24
N LYS A 427 0.75 29.14 40.38
CA LYS A 427 2.13 29.28 40.86
C LYS A 427 3.08 28.62 39.88
#